data_AF-A0AAV4G3E9-F1
#
_entry.id   AF-A0AAV4G3E9-F1
#
_cell.length_a   1.000
_cell.length_b   1.000
_cell.length_c   1.000
_cell.angle_alpha   90.00
_cell.angle_beta   90.00
_cell.angle_gamma   90.00
#
_symmetry.space_group_name_H-M   'P 1'
#
loop_
_entity.id
_entity.type
_entity.pdbx_description
1 polymer ?
#
loop_
_entity_poly.entity_id
_entity_poly.type
_entity_poly.pdbx_seq_one_letter_code
_entity_poly.pdbx_strand_id
1 'polypeptide(L)'
;MEPSKFAGVLLTEMHQLWLEGELCDVNLSVENSVIPAHRIVLAALSPYFKAMFCSNLEERQSFQIKIQDLNYHAVKAIVNFAYTGQLDITEDTVQSIMQTASMMQISTIEHICSTFLVEHMHPSNCLGIRDFAHIMGSFHLREVSDKYCEANFFEVSQHEEFLKLDVDEVIGLISRDSLKVAKEEEVYFAF
;
A
#
# COMPACT_ATOMS: atom_id res chain seq x y z
N MET A 1 28.46 22.33 -7.18
CA MET A 1 27.61 21.15 -7.47
C MET A 1 26.19 21.53 -7.12
N GLU A 2 25.23 21.31 -8.02
CA GLU A 2 23.81 21.57 -7.74
C GLU A 2 23.36 20.77 -6.50
N PRO A 3 22.57 21.36 -5.57
CA PRO A 3 22.12 20.69 -4.35
C PRO A 3 21.44 19.33 -4.60
N SER A 4 20.70 19.19 -5.70
CA SER A 4 20.03 17.95 -6.09
C SER A 4 21.01 16.82 -6.43
N LYS A 5 22.11 17.13 -7.11
CA LYS A 5 23.15 16.15 -7.46
C LYS A 5 23.89 15.68 -6.21
N PHE A 6 24.15 16.59 -5.27
CA PHE A 6 24.79 16.23 -4.00
C PHE A 6 23.90 15.32 -3.15
N ALA A 7 22.59 15.61 -3.06
CA ALA A 7 21.64 14.76 -2.33
C ALA A 7 21.59 13.32 -2.88
N GLY A 8 21.61 13.17 -4.21
CA GLY A 8 21.67 11.84 -4.84
C GLY A 8 22.94 11.07 -4.49
N VAL A 9 24.11 11.73 -4.51
CA VAL A 9 25.38 11.10 -4.09
C VAL A 9 25.31 10.68 -2.62
N LEU A 10 24.84 11.56 -1.73
CA LEU A 10 24.73 11.24 -0.30
C LEU A 10 23.81 10.04 -0.04
N LEU A 11 22.67 9.96 -0.74
CA LEU A 11 21.75 8.84 -0.63
C LEU A 11 22.39 7.53 -1.09
N THR A 12 23.15 7.56 -2.21
CA THR A 12 23.91 6.40 -2.69
C THR A 12 24.94 5.92 -1.66
N GLU A 13 25.68 6.82 -1.02
CA GLU A 13 26.63 6.44 0.05
C GLU A 13 25.91 5.87 1.27
N MET A 14 24.77 6.44 1.68
CA MET A 14 23.95 5.90 2.77
C MET A 14 23.39 4.50 2.44
N HIS A 15 23.03 4.26 1.18
CA HIS A 15 22.61 2.96 0.69
C HIS A 15 23.75 1.94 0.75
N GLN A 16 24.97 2.34 0.35
CA GLN A 16 26.15 1.47 0.44
C GLN A 16 26.47 1.08 1.90
N LEU A 17 26.45 2.04 2.82
CA LEU A 17 26.63 1.77 4.25
C LEU A 17 25.58 0.78 4.78
N TRP A 18 24.32 0.91 4.34
CA TRP A 18 23.26 -0.01 4.71
C TRP A 18 23.49 -1.43 4.18
N LEU A 19 23.93 -1.58 2.93
CA LEU A 19 24.27 -2.89 2.35
C LEU A 19 25.42 -3.58 3.08
N GLU A 20 26.37 -2.80 3.61
CA GLU A 20 27.50 -3.29 4.42
C GLU A 20 27.13 -3.52 5.89
N GLY A 21 25.96 -3.04 6.33
CA GLY A 21 25.53 -3.07 7.73
C GLY A 21 26.29 -2.08 8.63
N GLU A 22 27.04 -1.17 8.03
CA GLU A 22 27.84 -0.16 8.73
C GLU A 22 26.95 0.94 9.28
N LEU A 23 27.23 1.39 10.51
CA LEU A 23 26.51 2.46 11.20
C LEU A 23 25.00 2.23 11.42
N CYS A 24 24.47 1.04 11.13
CA CYS A 24 23.09 0.68 11.44
C CYS A 24 22.85 0.69 12.95
N ASP A 25 21.95 1.55 13.40
CA ASP A 25 21.68 1.88 14.81
C ASP A 25 20.29 1.41 15.27
N VAL A 26 19.61 0.62 14.42
CA VAL A 26 18.35 -0.05 14.74
C VAL A 26 18.16 -1.33 13.92
N ASN A 27 17.54 -2.33 14.55
CA ASN A 27 17.10 -3.57 13.95
C ASN A 27 15.57 -3.67 13.99
N LEU A 28 14.92 -3.71 12.83
CA LEU A 28 13.49 -3.97 12.73
C LEU A 28 13.26 -5.48 12.72
N SER A 29 12.67 -6.00 13.79
CA SER A 29 12.27 -7.39 13.90
C SER A 29 10.85 -7.54 13.34
N VAL A 30 10.72 -8.23 12.22
CA VAL A 30 9.45 -8.46 11.52
C VAL A 30 9.29 -9.96 11.33
N GLU A 31 8.19 -10.53 11.81
CA GLU A 31 7.99 -12.00 11.85
C GLU A 31 9.20 -12.68 12.53
N ASN A 32 9.90 -13.58 11.82
CA ASN A 32 11.10 -14.29 12.29
C ASN A 32 12.41 -13.74 11.71
N SER A 33 12.35 -12.56 11.08
CA SER A 33 13.47 -11.95 10.36
C SER A 33 13.84 -10.59 10.97
N VAL A 34 15.07 -10.15 10.71
CA VAL A 34 15.60 -8.87 11.18
C VAL A 34 16.10 -8.05 10.00
N ILE A 35 15.75 -6.77 9.97
CA ILE A 35 16.20 -5.79 8.98
C ILE A 35 17.02 -4.72 9.70
N PRO A 36 18.37 -4.71 9.58
CA PRO A 36 19.18 -3.60 10.07
C PRO A 36 18.88 -2.34 9.26
N ALA A 37 18.91 -1.17 9.90
CA ALA A 37 18.67 0.11 9.24
C ALA A 37 19.28 1.29 10.02
N HIS A 38 19.23 2.46 9.40
CA HIS A 38 19.59 3.74 10.01
C HIS A 38 18.35 4.48 10.50
N ARG A 39 18.28 4.80 11.79
CA ARG A 39 17.18 5.56 12.39
C ARG A 39 16.93 6.88 11.68
N ILE A 40 18.00 7.58 11.32
CA ILE A 40 17.92 8.88 10.65
C ILE A 40 17.23 8.77 9.28
N VAL A 41 17.50 7.70 8.52
CA VAL A 41 16.90 7.47 7.20
C VAL A 41 15.42 7.11 7.35
N LEU A 42 15.11 6.18 8.25
CA LEU A 42 13.72 5.80 8.53
C LEU A 42 12.88 6.97 9.06
N ALA A 43 13.41 7.77 9.99
CA ALA A 43 12.73 8.95 10.52
C ALA A 43 12.59 10.09 9.50
N ALA A 44 13.49 10.19 8.52
CA ALA A 44 13.36 11.15 7.43
C ALA A 44 12.21 10.77 6.48
N LEU A 45 11.99 9.47 6.25
CA LEU A 45 10.92 8.96 5.39
C LEU A 45 9.56 8.88 6.09
N SER A 46 9.53 8.46 7.35
CA SER A 46 8.31 8.03 8.05
C SER A 46 8.06 8.85 9.33
N PRO A 47 6.92 9.57 9.40
CA PRO A 47 6.47 10.23 10.63
C PRO A 47 6.33 9.26 11.81
N TYR A 48 5.91 8.01 11.57
CA TYR A 48 5.83 6.97 12.59
C TYR A 48 7.20 6.71 13.23
N PHE A 49 8.23 6.43 12.42
CA PHE A 49 9.59 6.21 12.93
C PHE A 49 10.18 7.47 13.55
N LYS A 50 9.89 8.65 12.99
CA LYS A 50 10.30 9.93 13.57
C LYS A 50 9.73 10.11 14.98
N ALA A 51 8.43 9.89 15.16
CA ALA A 51 7.78 9.97 16.46
C ALA A 51 8.39 8.98 17.44
N MET A 52 8.59 7.73 17.01
CA MET A 52 9.19 6.67 17.82
C MET A 52 10.61 7.04 18.30
N PHE A 53 11.50 7.44 17.39
CA PHE A 53 12.92 7.68 17.70
C PHE A 53 13.18 9.02 18.40
N CYS A 54 12.31 10.01 18.21
CA CYS A 54 12.44 11.32 18.86
C CYS A 54 11.60 11.43 20.15
N SER A 55 10.82 10.42 20.52
CA SER A 55 10.07 10.39 21.77
C SER A 55 10.96 10.24 23.01
N ASN A 56 10.37 10.33 24.20
CA ASN A 56 11.05 10.00 25.46
C ASN A 56 10.73 8.57 25.94
N LEU A 57 10.26 7.71 25.03
CA LEU A 57 9.86 6.33 25.35
C LEU A 57 11.06 5.36 25.26
N GLU A 58 10.91 4.16 25.81
CA GLU A 58 11.97 3.15 25.87
C GLU A 58 12.47 2.72 24.48
N GLU A 59 11.59 2.76 23.47
CA GLU A 59 11.91 2.42 22.07
C GLU A 59 12.96 3.35 21.46
N ARG A 60 13.12 4.57 21.99
CA ARG A 60 14.22 5.46 21.60
C ARG A 60 15.59 4.85 21.89
N GLN A 61 15.72 4.11 22.98
CA GLN A 61 16.99 3.52 23.42
C GLN A 61 17.14 2.07 22.95
N SER A 62 16.05 1.41 22.54
CA SER A 62 16.10 0.00 22.13
C SER A 62 16.75 -0.18 20.75
N PHE A 63 17.83 -0.94 20.68
CA PHE A 63 18.46 -1.32 19.41
C PHE A 63 17.55 -2.22 18.54
N GLN A 64 16.57 -2.90 19.13
CA GLN A 64 15.65 -3.79 18.42
C GLN A 64 14.20 -3.34 18.56
N ILE A 65 13.49 -3.25 17.43
CA ILE A 65 12.12 -2.75 17.36
C ILE A 65 11.27 -3.82 16.71
N LYS A 66 10.28 -4.31 17.45
CA LYS A 66 9.38 -5.34 16.95
C LYS A 66 8.24 -4.67 16.18
N ILE A 67 8.14 -5.00 14.89
CA ILE A 67 7.02 -4.62 14.05
C ILE A 67 6.05 -5.80 14.00
N GLN A 68 4.85 -5.61 14.53
CA GLN A 68 3.82 -6.63 14.61
C GLN A 68 2.84 -6.51 13.44
N ASP A 69 2.20 -7.62 13.09
CA ASP A 69 1.09 -7.68 12.12
C ASP A 69 1.42 -7.15 10.72
N LEU A 70 2.70 -7.19 10.33
CA LEU A 70 3.18 -6.76 9.02
C LEU A 70 4.02 -7.83 8.34
N ASN A 71 3.86 -7.91 7.02
CA ASN A 71 4.61 -8.83 6.18
C ASN A 71 6.09 -8.36 6.05
N TYR A 72 7.02 -9.29 6.25
CA TYR A 72 8.46 -9.00 6.14
C TYR A 72 8.87 -8.39 4.79
N HIS A 73 8.34 -8.92 3.67
CA HIS A 73 8.69 -8.44 2.34
C HIS A 73 8.19 -7.01 2.09
N ALA A 74 6.99 -6.67 2.57
CA ALA A 74 6.45 -5.31 2.46
C ALA A 74 7.28 -4.30 3.27
N VAL A 75 7.66 -4.64 4.51
CA VAL A 75 8.55 -3.79 5.31
C VAL A 75 9.91 -3.64 4.64
N LYS A 76 10.48 -4.74 4.14
CA LYS A 76 11.77 -4.72 3.43
C LYS A 76 11.71 -3.86 2.17
N ALA A 77 10.62 -3.91 1.39
CA ALA A 77 10.43 -3.07 0.22
C ALA A 77 10.40 -1.58 0.58
N ILE A 78 9.72 -1.21 1.67
CA ILE A 78 9.69 0.17 2.18
C ILE A 78 11.06 0.63 2.67
N VAL A 79 11.80 -0.22 3.40
CA VAL A 79 13.17 0.09 3.83
C VAL A 79 14.06 0.29 2.60
N ASN A 80 13.99 -0.60 1.61
CA ASN A 80 14.73 -0.45 0.36
C ASN A 80 14.38 0.87 -0.36
N PHE A 81 13.10 1.24 -0.42
CA PHE A 81 12.65 2.52 -0.96
C PHE A 81 13.27 3.71 -0.21
N ALA A 82 13.45 3.62 1.12
CA ALA A 82 14.08 4.67 1.90
C ALA A 82 15.52 4.99 1.47
N TYR A 83 16.23 3.99 0.93
CA TYR A 83 17.62 4.11 0.49
C TYR A 83 17.77 4.33 -1.02
N THR A 84 16.81 3.89 -1.82
CA THR A 84 16.93 3.89 -3.29
C THR A 84 15.99 4.87 -3.97
N GLY A 85 14.90 5.27 -3.30
CA GLY A 85 13.77 5.97 -3.92
C GLY A 85 13.00 5.13 -4.94
N GLN A 86 13.29 3.82 -5.03
CA GLN A 86 12.66 2.90 -5.97
C GLN A 86 11.79 1.91 -5.21
N LEU A 87 10.60 1.66 -5.72
CA LEU A 87 9.63 0.74 -5.15
C LEU A 87 9.17 -0.22 -6.24
N ASP A 88 9.55 -1.48 -6.11
CA ASP A 88 9.08 -2.54 -7.00
C ASP A 88 7.73 -3.04 -6.49
N ILE A 89 6.69 -2.81 -7.30
CA ILE A 89 5.30 -3.18 -6.96
C ILE A 89 4.78 -4.14 -8.02
N THR A 90 4.07 -5.16 -7.55
CA THR A 90 3.34 -6.14 -8.37
C THR A 90 1.91 -6.26 -7.86
N GLU A 91 1.03 -6.89 -8.64
CA GLU A 91 -0.35 -7.18 -8.24
C GLU A 91 -0.42 -7.98 -6.92
N ASP A 92 0.52 -8.91 -6.71
CA ASP A 92 0.58 -9.73 -5.48
C ASP A 92 1.07 -8.95 -4.25
N THR A 93 1.88 -7.90 -4.45
CA THR A 93 2.59 -7.22 -3.34
C THR A 93 1.94 -5.89 -2.96
N VAL A 94 1.25 -5.24 -3.90
CA VAL A 94 0.75 -3.86 -3.75
C VAL A 94 -0.11 -3.66 -2.50
N GLN A 95 -1.01 -4.59 -2.19
CA GLN A 95 -1.91 -4.47 -1.04
C GLN A 95 -1.13 -4.50 0.29
N SER A 96 -0.19 -5.44 0.42
CA SER A 96 0.65 -5.57 1.62
C SER A 96 1.60 -4.37 1.80
N ILE A 97 2.13 -3.83 0.70
CA ILE A 97 2.97 -2.62 0.72
C ILE A 97 2.13 -1.42 1.14
N MET A 98 0.93 -1.26 0.57
CA MET A 98 0.03 -0.16 0.92
C MET A 98 -0.40 -0.19 2.38
N GLN A 99 -0.75 -1.37 2.91
CA GLN A 99 -1.06 -1.57 4.33
C GLN A 99 0.12 -1.17 5.22
N THR A 100 1.32 -1.65 4.89
CA THR A 100 2.54 -1.33 5.64
C THR A 100 2.85 0.16 5.60
N ALA A 101 2.72 0.79 4.43
CA ALA A 101 2.95 2.22 4.25
C ALA A 101 1.97 3.06 5.07
N SER A 102 0.69 2.68 5.10
CA SER A 102 -0.33 3.33 5.92
C SER A 102 -0.01 3.28 7.42
N MET A 103 0.37 2.10 7.91
CA MET A 103 0.78 1.93 9.31
C MET A 103 2.03 2.75 9.66
N MET A 104 3.00 2.81 8.73
CA MET A 104 4.22 3.60 8.88
C MET A 104 4.04 5.09 8.50
N GLN A 105 2.82 5.51 8.13
CA GLN A 105 2.47 6.88 7.77
C GLN A 105 3.27 7.45 6.58
N ILE A 106 3.53 6.62 5.57
CA ILE A 106 4.32 6.99 4.38
C ILE A 106 3.38 7.25 3.20
N SER A 107 2.74 8.41 3.21
CA SER A 107 1.70 8.78 2.23
C SER A 107 2.17 8.75 0.78
N THR A 108 3.46 9.00 0.51
CA THR A 108 4.02 8.89 -0.84
C THR A 108 3.89 7.46 -1.38
N ILE A 109 4.17 6.45 -0.56
CA ILE A 109 4.06 5.05 -0.98
C ILE A 109 2.58 4.64 -1.11
N GLU A 110 1.72 5.08 -0.19
CA GLU A 110 0.27 4.87 -0.31
C GLU A 110 -0.28 5.41 -1.63
N HIS A 111 0.18 6.61 -2.04
CA HIS A 111 -0.22 7.20 -3.31
C HIS A 111 0.27 6.39 -4.51
N ILE A 112 1.54 5.94 -4.50
CA ILE A 112 2.09 5.09 -5.57
C ILE A 112 1.29 3.79 -5.68
N CYS A 113 1.01 3.12 -4.56
CA CYS A 113 0.19 1.89 -4.54
C CYS A 113 -1.24 2.13 -5.04
N SER A 114 -1.86 3.24 -4.61
CA SER A 114 -3.21 3.60 -5.07
C SER A 114 -3.24 3.85 -6.58
N THR A 115 -2.25 4.53 -7.14
CA THR A 115 -2.14 4.77 -8.58
C THR A 115 -1.96 3.45 -9.33
N PHE A 116 -1.07 2.57 -8.84
CA PHE A 116 -0.87 1.25 -9.42
C PHE A 116 -2.19 0.45 -9.49
N LEU A 117 -2.96 0.43 -8.39
CA LEU A 117 -4.25 -0.26 -8.33
C LEU A 117 -5.29 0.33 -9.30
N VAL A 118 -5.29 1.65 -9.50
CA VAL A 118 -6.19 2.30 -10.47
C VAL A 118 -5.79 1.95 -11.90
N GLU A 119 -4.49 1.95 -12.21
CA GLU A 119 -3.98 1.64 -13.55
C GLU A 119 -4.19 0.17 -13.96
N HIS A 120 -4.23 -0.75 -12.99
CA HIS A 120 -4.42 -2.19 -13.19
C HIS A 120 -5.84 -2.66 -12.84
N MET A 121 -6.80 -1.74 -12.74
CA MET A 121 -8.18 -2.07 -12.45
C MET A 121 -8.83 -2.77 -13.65
N HIS A 122 -9.45 -3.91 -13.38
CA HIS A 122 -10.05 -4.82 -14.35
C HIS A 122 -11.40 -5.33 -13.83
N PRO A 123 -12.37 -5.70 -14.69
CA PRO A 123 -13.66 -6.21 -14.23
C PRO A 123 -13.56 -7.43 -13.32
N SER A 124 -12.49 -8.22 -13.45
CA SER A 124 -12.22 -9.40 -12.62
C SER A 124 -11.61 -9.13 -11.24
N ASN A 125 -11.14 -7.91 -10.96
CA ASN A 125 -10.46 -7.56 -9.70
C ASN A 125 -11.00 -6.28 -9.03
N CYS A 126 -11.90 -5.54 -9.70
CA CYS A 126 -12.34 -4.23 -9.25
C CYS A 126 -13.16 -4.27 -7.95
N LEU A 127 -13.86 -5.37 -7.68
CA LEU A 127 -14.61 -5.57 -6.43
C LEU A 127 -13.64 -5.77 -5.26
N GLY A 128 -12.63 -6.63 -5.45
CA GLY A 128 -11.56 -6.81 -4.46
C GLY A 128 -10.80 -5.51 -4.17
N ILE A 129 -10.49 -4.71 -5.19
CA ILE A 129 -9.85 -3.40 -5.02
C ILE A 129 -10.76 -2.42 -4.26
N ARG A 130 -12.06 -2.40 -4.55
CA ARG A 130 -13.04 -1.57 -3.84
C ARG A 130 -13.11 -1.92 -2.36
N ASP A 131 -13.20 -3.21 -2.04
CA ASP A 131 -13.33 -3.68 -0.66
C ASP A 131 -12.03 -3.43 0.10
N PHE A 132 -10.88 -3.63 -0.55
CA PHE A 132 -9.59 -3.24 0.00
C PHE A 132 -9.51 -1.74 0.28
N ALA A 133 -9.98 -0.89 -0.64
CA ALA A 133 -10.02 0.56 -0.44
C ALA A 133 -10.90 0.97 0.74
N HIS A 134 -12.01 0.26 0.97
CA HIS A 134 -12.86 0.43 2.14
C HIS A 134 -12.11 0.10 3.44
N ILE A 135 -11.43 -1.06 3.49
CA ILE A 135 -10.64 -1.49 4.66
C ILE A 135 -9.52 -0.49 4.97
N MET A 136 -8.84 0.00 3.94
CA MET A 136 -7.76 0.99 4.07
C MET A 136 -8.26 2.40 4.39
N GLY A 137 -9.57 2.66 4.32
CA GLY A 137 -10.13 4.01 4.44
C GLY A 137 -9.72 4.96 3.31
N SER A 138 -9.28 4.42 2.17
CA SER A 138 -8.88 5.22 1.01
C SER A 138 -10.10 5.66 0.21
N PHE A 139 -10.61 6.86 0.53
CA PHE A 139 -11.79 7.42 -0.13
C PHE A 139 -11.63 7.57 -1.64
N HIS A 140 -10.45 8.01 -2.10
CA HIS A 140 -10.20 8.21 -3.53
C HIS A 140 -10.22 6.88 -4.30
N LEU A 141 -9.49 5.87 -3.82
CA LEU A 141 -9.46 4.56 -4.47
C LEU A 141 -10.84 3.90 -4.46
N ARG A 142 -11.59 4.07 -3.37
CA ARG A 142 -12.98 3.61 -3.27
C ARG A 142 -13.88 4.29 -4.30
N GLU A 143 -13.82 5.62 -4.40
CA GLU A 143 -14.65 6.36 -5.38
C GLU A 143 -14.33 5.96 -6.82
N VAL A 144 -13.05 5.77 -7.16
CA VAL A 144 -12.62 5.36 -8.50
C VAL A 144 -13.08 3.93 -8.80
N SER A 145 -12.91 3.00 -7.86
CA SER A 145 -13.35 1.61 -8.02
C SER A 145 -14.87 1.48 -8.08
N ASP A 146 -15.62 2.24 -7.27
CA ASP A 146 -17.08 2.32 -7.32
C ASP A 146 -17.57 2.74 -8.72
N LYS A 147 -17.03 3.85 -9.26
CA LYS A 147 -17.37 4.32 -10.62
C LYS A 147 -17.00 3.32 -11.70
N TYR A 148 -15.89 2.61 -11.55
CA TYR A 148 -15.47 1.59 -12.50
C TYR A 148 -16.43 0.40 -12.49
N CYS A 149 -16.81 -0.09 -11.30
CA CYS A 149 -17.77 -1.18 -11.14
C CYS A 149 -19.12 -0.82 -11.79
N GLU A 150 -19.61 0.39 -11.55
CA GLU A 150 -20.88 0.87 -12.11
C GLU A 150 -20.84 1.02 -13.64
N ALA A 151 -19.70 1.47 -14.18
CA ALA A 151 -19.53 1.64 -15.62
C ALA A 151 -19.38 0.33 -16.39
N ASN A 152 -18.91 -0.74 -15.72
CA ASN A 152 -18.62 -2.04 -16.33
C ASN A 152 -19.44 -3.17 -15.70
N PHE A 153 -20.57 -2.86 -15.04
CA PHE A 153 -21.32 -3.78 -14.19
C PHE A 153 -21.61 -5.14 -14.85
N PHE A 154 -22.05 -5.12 -16.11
CA PHE A 154 -22.33 -6.35 -16.84
C PHE A 154 -21.10 -7.24 -16.95
N GLU A 155 -19.94 -6.71 -17.32
CA GLU A 155 -18.71 -7.50 -17.42
C GLU A 155 -18.22 -7.97 -16.04
N VAL A 156 -18.31 -7.10 -15.02
CA VAL A 156 -18.00 -7.45 -13.62
C VAL A 156 -18.84 -8.63 -13.14
N SER A 157 -20.13 -8.66 -13.48
CA SER A 157 -21.05 -9.75 -13.09
C SER A 157 -20.67 -11.12 -13.64
N GLN A 158 -19.86 -11.16 -14.70
CA GLN A 158 -19.40 -12.41 -15.32
C GLN A 158 -18.15 -13.00 -14.64
N HIS A 159 -17.57 -12.31 -13.66
CA HIS A 159 -16.33 -12.72 -12.99
C HIS A 159 -16.57 -13.29 -11.59
N GLU A 160 -15.60 -14.11 -11.13
CA GLU A 160 -15.69 -14.87 -9.88
C GLU A 160 -15.85 -13.98 -8.63
N GLU A 161 -15.28 -12.77 -8.62
CA GLU A 161 -15.43 -11.85 -7.49
C GLU A 161 -16.89 -11.44 -7.25
N PHE A 162 -17.70 -11.31 -8.31
CA PHE A 162 -19.11 -10.95 -8.18
C PHE A 162 -19.91 -12.07 -7.50
N LEU A 163 -19.59 -13.32 -7.83
CA LEU A 163 -20.22 -14.51 -7.23
C LEU A 163 -19.91 -14.67 -5.73
N LYS A 164 -18.90 -13.96 -5.22
CA LYS A 164 -18.51 -13.98 -3.80
C LYS A 164 -19.24 -12.92 -2.97
N LEU A 165 -19.93 -11.98 -3.61
CA LEU A 165 -20.68 -10.95 -2.92
C LEU A 165 -21.89 -11.56 -2.20
N ASP A 166 -22.19 -11.02 -1.02
CA ASP A 166 -23.42 -11.35 -0.33
C ASP A 166 -24.63 -10.61 -0.93
N VAL A 167 -25.82 -10.99 -0.48
CA VAL A 167 -27.08 -10.42 -1.00
C VAL A 167 -27.17 -8.92 -0.75
N ASP A 168 -26.67 -8.42 0.39
CA ASP A 168 -26.73 -7.00 0.75
C ASP A 168 -25.77 -6.18 -0.10
N GLU A 169 -24.59 -6.72 -0.40
CA GLU A 169 -23.60 -6.12 -1.31
C GLU A 169 -24.13 -6.05 -2.75
N VAL A 170 -24.78 -7.11 -3.23
CA VAL A 170 -25.41 -7.13 -4.55
C VAL A 170 -26.55 -6.12 -4.61
N ILE A 171 -27.44 -6.09 -3.61
CA ILE A 171 -28.50 -5.08 -3.50
C ILE A 171 -27.88 -3.67 -3.53
N GLY A 172 -26.82 -3.44 -2.77
CA GLY A 172 -26.11 -2.16 -2.72
C GLY A 172 -25.56 -1.73 -4.06
N LEU A 173 -25.12 -2.67 -4.91
CA LEU A 173 -24.64 -2.38 -6.27
C LEU A 173 -25.78 -2.07 -7.23
N ILE A 174 -26.79 -2.93 -7.31
CA ILE A 174 -27.89 -2.78 -8.28
C ILE A 174 -28.84 -1.63 -7.93
N SER A 175 -28.86 -1.19 -6.66
CA SER A 175 -29.70 -0.06 -6.22
C SER A 175 -29.09 1.30 -6.55
N ARG A 176 -27.92 1.38 -7.18
CA ARG A 176 -27.28 2.65 -7.53
C ARG A 176 -27.88 3.23 -8.80
N ASP A 177 -28.39 4.45 -8.72
CA ASP A 177 -28.94 5.20 -9.86
C ASP A 177 -27.92 5.46 -10.98
N SER A 178 -26.63 5.37 -10.67
CA SER A 178 -25.51 5.56 -11.61
C SER A 178 -25.10 4.29 -12.36
N LEU A 179 -25.75 3.15 -12.09
CA LEU A 179 -25.45 1.87 -12.75
C LEU A 179 -25.65 1.99 -14.27
N LYS A 180 -24.58 1.77 -15.04
CA LYS A 180 -24.66 1.79 -16.50
C LYS A 180 -24.93 0.38 -17.01
N VAL A 181 -26.21 0.09 -17.21
CA VAL A 181 -26.67 -1.10 -17.94
C VAL A 181 -27.37 -0.67 -19.21
N ALA A 182 -27.12 -1.37 -20.32
CA ALA A 182 -27.76 -1.03 -21.59
C ALA A 182 -29.25 -1.42 -21.58
N LYS A 183 -29.62 -2.41 -20.76
CA LYS A 183 -31.01 -2.86 -20.54
C LYS A 183 -31.18 -3.40 -19.12
N GLU A 184 -32.37 -3.26 -18.55
CA GLU A 184 -32.73 -3.92 -17.27
C GLU A 184 -32.56 -5.45 -17.33
N GLU A 185 -32.68 -6.04 -18.52
CA GLU A 185 -32.40 -7.45 -18.79
C GLU A 185 -30.96 -7.86 -18.41
N GLU A 186 -29.98 -6.97 -18.52
CA GLU A 186 -28.59 -7.26 -18.14
C GLU A 186 -28.41 -7.41 -16.63
N VAL A 187 -29.20 -6.66 -15.85
CA VAL A 187 -29.29 -6.85 -14.39
C VAL A 187 -29.98 -8.18 -14.09
N TYR A 188 -31.03 -8.53 -14.83
CA TYR A 188 -31.72 -9.80 -14.67
C TYR A 188 -30.84 -11.01 -15.00
N PHE A 189 -30.01 -10.94 -16.05
CA PHE A 189 -29.11 -12.03 -16.47
C PHE A 189 -27.81 -12.12 -15.65
N ALA A 190 -27.53 -11.14 -14.79
CA ALA A 190 -26.45 -11.22 -13.80
C ALA A 190 -26.80 -12.19 -12.63
N PHE A 191 -28.06 -12.65 -12.55
CA PHE A 191 -28.57 -13.64 -11.60
C PHE A 191 -28.91 -14.95 -12.31
#